data_AF-A0A6B0XDT5-F1
#
_entry.id   AF-A0A6B0XDT5-F1
#
_cell.length_a   1.000
_cell.length_b   1.000
_cell.length_c   1.000
_cell.angle_alpha   90.00
_cell.angle_beta   90.00
_cell.angle_gamma   90.00
#
_symmetry.space_group_name_H-M   'P 1'
#
loop_
_entity.id
_entity.type
_entity.pdbx_description
1 polymer ?
#
loop_
_entity_poly.entity_id
_entity_poly.type
_entity_poly.pdbx_seq_one_letter_code
_entity_poly.pdbx_strand_id
1 'polypeptide(L)'
;MKIAHIEQIPLVMHVSQLGGIQEVIRGVADIYMIGGRIGDTLTSGFAYGKANIQCLIQQCGNTLMKALTLHQAAVLPTASAHIVNIDDQFESDIAEKIPVVEGFSPVPEGPGLGVEVDEEALSLAAARAHLPRYDYIGVVHFAGGHKAYSLGSPNINRLTGTEEGRLQGLNFEYWTDDGSAEYARVLKRLQEEGPFIEG
;
A
#
# COMPACT_ATOMS: atom_id res chain seq x y z
N MET A 1 -16.05 17.44 -8.87
CA MET A 1 -15.33 18.20 -9.91
C MET A 1 -14.11 17.38 -10.28
N LYS A 2 -13.97 16.92 -11.53
CA LYS A 2 -12.82 16.13 -11.98
C LYS A 2 -11.57 17.00 -11.97
N ILE A 3 -10.48 16.53 -11.36
CA ILE A 3 -9.13 17.04 -11.64
C ILE A 3 -8.75 16.67 -13.10
N ALA A 4 -9.19 15.50 -13.56
CA ALA A 4 -8.94 14.96 -14.90
C ALA A 4 -9.45 15.78 -16.11
N HIS A 5 -10.27 16.82 -15.91
CA HIS A 5 -10.67 17.71 -17.02
C HIS A 5 -9.78 18.95 -17.17
N ILE A 6 -8.89 19.21 -16.20
CA ILE A 6 -8.02 20.39 -16.20
C ILE A 6 -6.59 20.03 -16.62
N GLU A 7 -6.17 18.77 -16.42
CA GLU A 7 -4.82 18.31 -16.73
C GLU A 7 -4.86 17.09 -17.67
N GLN A 8 -4.01 17.07 -18.70
CA GLN A 8 -3.89 15.97 -19.67
C GLN A 8 -3.09 14.76 -19.14
N ILE A 9 -2.87 14.68 -17.83
CA ILE A 9 -2.01 13.67 -17.20
C ILE A 9 -2.90 12.49 -16.76
N PRO A 10 -2.60 11.25 -17.19
CA PRO A 10 -3.33 10.08 -16.73
C PRO A 10 -3.25 9.92 -15.20
N LEU A 11 -4.38 9.67 -14.56
CA LEU A 11 -4.47 9.46 -13.12
C LEU A 11 -4.64 7.97 -12.80
N VAL A 12 -3.81 7.49 -11.87
CA VAL A 12 -3.95 6.16 -11.27
C VAL A 12 -4.53 6.32 -9.86
N MET A 13 -5.66 5.67 -9.57
CA MET A 13 -6.25 5.69 -8.24
C MET A 13 -5.83 4.48 -7.42
N HIS A 14 -5.01 4.73 -6.40
CA HIS A 14 -4.64 3.78 -5.35
C HIS A 14 -5.65 3.91 -4.20
N VAL A 15 -6.50 2.91 -4.02
CA VAL A 15 -7.60 2.86 -3.01
C VAL A 15 -8.85 3.68 -3.38
N SER A 16 -9.87 2.96 -3.86
CA SER A 16 -11.21 3.51 -4.08
C SER A 16 -12.02 3.55 -2.78
N GLN A 17 -12.39 4.74 -2.31
CA GLN A 17 -13.06 4.96 -1.02
C GLN A 17 -14.54 4.57 -1.03
N LEU A 18 -15.18 4.51 -2.19
CA LEU A 18 -16.60 4.22 -2.40
C LEU A 18 -16.82 2.81 -2.97
N GLY A 19 -15.80 1.95 -2.91
CA GLY A 19 -15.87 0.57 -3.38
C GLY A 19 -15.54 0.37 -4.88
N GLY A 20 -14.96 1.37 -5.55
CA GLY A 20 -14.36 1.23 -6.89
C GLY A 20 -15.31 1.54 -8.04
N ILE A 21 -16.52 0.98 -8.01
CA ILE A 21 -17.50 1.18 -9.09
C ILE A 21 -18.02 2.62 -9.14
N GLN A 22 -18.22 3.25 -7.98
CA GLN A 22 -18.72 4.63 -7.96
C GLN A 22 -17.69 5.60 -8.52
N GLU A 23 -16.41 5.40 -8.23
CA GLU A 23 -15.33 6.20 -8.79
C GLU A 23 -15.21 6.01 -10.30
N VAL A 24 -15.35 4.77 -10.79
CA VAL A 24 -15.40 4.47 -12.23
C VAL A 24 -16.55 5.20 -12.91
N ILE A 25 -17.77 5.11 -12.37
CA ILE A 25 -18.96 5.80 -12.91
C ILE A 25 -18.75 7.32 -12.96
N ARG A 26 -18.04 7.88 -11.98
CA ARG A 26 -17.73 9.31 -11.89
C ARG A 26 -16.50 9.71 -12.72
N GLY A 27 -15.74 8.75 -13.26
CA GLY A 27 -14.50 8.96 -14.00
C GLY A 27 -13.44 9.70 -13.17
N VAL A 28 -13.26 9.30 -11.91
CA VAL A 28 -12.30 9.95 -10.99
C VAL A 28 -10.84 9.76 -11.44
N ALA A 29 -10.54 8.66 -12.13
CA ALA A 29 -9.22 8.31 -12.62
C ALA A 29 -9.31 7.55 -13.96
N ASP A 30 -8.17 7.39 -14.63
CA ASP A 30 -8.05 6.67 -15.91
C ASP A 30 -7.71 5.19 -15.70
N ILE A 31 -6.94 4.90 -14.64
CA ILE A 31 -6.55 3.55 -14.24
C ILE A 31 -6.89 3.37 -12.76
N TYR A 32 -7.45 2.22 -12.41
CA TYR A 32 -7.82 1.90 -11.04
C TYR A 32 -6.95 0.75 -10.53
N MET A 33 -6.25 1.01 -9.42
CA MET A 33 -5.48 -0.01 -8.76
C MET A 33 -6.40 -0.91 -7.95
N ILE A 34 -6.40 -2.20 -8.26
CA ILE A 34 -7.20 -3.24 -7.60
C ILE A 34 -6.29 -4.22 -6.87
N GLY A 35 -6.86 -4.89 -5.88
CA GLY A 35 -6.16 -5.92 -5.13
C GLY A 35 -6.91 -6.38 -3.89
N GLY A 36 -6.26 -7.20 -3.07
CA GLY A 36 -6.80 -7.78 -1.86
C GLY A 36 -7.22 -9.23 -2.08
N ARG A 37 -8.41 -9.59 -1.61
CA ARG A 37 -8.91 -10.97 -1.73
C ARG A 37 -9.08 -11.33 -3.20
N ILE A 38 -8.83 -12.60 -3.55
CA ILE A 38 -8.92 -13.10 -4.93
C ILE A 38 -10.29 -12.77 -5.55
N GLY A 39 -11.37 -13.04 -4.81
CA GLY A 39 -12.73 -12.78 -5.27
C GLY A 39 -13.00 -11.30 -5.57
N ASP A 40 -12.53 -10.40 -4.70
CA ASP A 40 -12.75 -8.95 -4.86
C ASP A 40 -11.97 -8.40 -6.05
N THR A 41 -10.73 -8.88 -6.23
CA THR A 41 -9.86 -8.52 -7.36
C THR A 41 -10.47 -8.97 -8.68
N LEU A 42 -10.91 -10.23 -8.77
CA LEU A 42 -11.54 -10.75 -9.99
C LEU A 42 -12.87 -10.04 -10.29
N THR A 43 -13.71 -9.84 -9.28
CA THR A 43 -15.00 -9.14 -9.43
C THR A 43 -14.81 -7.73 -9.97
N SER A 44 -13.89 -6.97 -9.38
CA SER A 44 -13.60 -5.59 -9.82
C SER A 44 -12.96 -5.57 -11.20
N GLY A 45 -11.97 -6.44 -11.45
CA GLY A 45 -11.26 -6.50 -12.73
C GLY A 45 -12.17 -6.86 -13.90
N PHE A 46 -13.08 -7.83 -13.75
CA PHE A 46 -14.05 -8.13 -14.81
C PHE A 46 -15.09 -7.02 -14.99
N ALA A 47 -15.53 -6.37 -13.91
CA ALA A 47 -16.43 -5.22 -14.00
C ALA A 47 -15.78 -4.06 -14.77
N TYR A 48 -14.50 -3.78 -14.50
CA TYR A 48 -13.73 -2.75 -15.21
C TYR A 48 -13.50 -3.15 -16.67
N GLY A 49 -13.23 -4.43 -16.95
CA GLY A 49 -13.17 -4.98 -18.30
C GLY A 49 -14.46 -4.77 -19.10
N LYS A 50 -15.63 -4.93 -18.47
CA LYS A 50 -16.94 -4.62 -19.09
C LYS A 50 -17.13 -3.14 -19.37
N ALA A 51 -16.52 -2.27 -18.58
CA ALA A 51 -16.55 -0.82 -18.76
C ALA A 51 -15.42 -0.31 -19.67
N ASN A 52 -14.55 -1.19 -20.20
CA ASN A 52 -13.33 -0.83 -20.92
C ASN A 52 -12.43 0.13 -20.12
N ILE A 53 -12.30 -0.12 -18.82
CA ILE A 53 -11.47 0.64 -17.89
C ILE A 53 -10.25 -0.21 -17.55
N GLN A 54 -9.06 0.40 -17.68
CA GLN A 54 -7.80 -0.26 -17.36
C GLN A 54 -7.66 -0.44 -15.85
N CYS A 55 -7.15 -1.60 -15.44
CA CYS A 55 -6.78 -1.86 -14.07
C CYS A 55 -5.28 -2.14 -13.93
N LEU A 56 -4.78 -1.79 -12.76
CA LEU A 56 -3.44 -2.14 -12.30
C LEU A 56 -3.60 -3.02 -11.06
N ILE A 57 -2.86 -4.11 -10.95
CA ILE A 57 -3.00 -5.03 -9.81
C ILE A 57 -1.87 -4.77 -8.83
N GLN A 58 -2.21 -4.43 -7.59
CA GLN A 58 -1.24 -4.38 -6.49
C GLN A 58 -1.48 -5.53 -5.53
N GLN A 59 -0.50 -6.42 -5.44
CA GLN A 59 -0.44 -7.49 -4.46
C GLN A 59 0.97 -7.57 -3.89
N CYS A 60 1.10 -7.11 -2.66
CA CYS A 60 2.38 -7.11 -1.97
C CYS A 60 2.57 -8.44 -1.23
N GLY A 61 3.68 -9.12 -1.48
CA GLY A 61 3.99 -10.39 -0.85
C GLY A 61 5.21 -11.04 -1.49
N ASN A 62 5.43 -12.31 -1.16
CA ASN A 62 6.52 -13.14 -1.67
C ASN A 62 6.20 -13.72 -3.06
N THR A 63 7.02 -14.65 -3.53
CA THR A 63 6.84 -15.27 -4.86
C THR A 63 5.48 -15.97 -5.03
N LEU A 64 4.87 -16.54 -3.98
CA LEU A 64 3.51 -17.10 -4.09
C LEU A 64 2.49 -16.02 -4.46
N MET A 65 2.64 -14.83 -3.88
CA MET A 65 1.78 -13.69 -4.18
C MET A 65 1.98 -13.20 -5.62
N LYS A 66 3.23 -13.16 -6.10
CA LYS A 66 3.53 -12.84 -7.51
C LYS A 66 2.90 -13.85 -8.46
N ALA A 67 3.03 -15.16 -8.18
CA ALA A 67 2.41 -16.21 -8.98
C ALA A 67 0.89 -16.03 -9.08
N LEU A 68 0.21 -15.81 -7.95
CA LEU A 68 -1.22 -15.53 -7.91
C LEU A 68 -1.58 -14.29 -8.75
N THR A 69 -0.79 -13.23 -8.63
CA THR A 69 -1.02 -11.96 -9.33
C THR A 69 -0.85 -12.12 -10.83
N LEU A 70 0.11 -12.92 -11.29
CA LEU A 70 0.31 -13.25 -12.69
C LEU A 70 -0.87 -14.04 -13.27
N HIS A 71 -1.38 -15.02 -12.51
CA HIS A 71 -2.60 -15.74 -12.89
C HIS A 71 -3.82 -14.82 -12.98
N GLN A 72 -3.98 -13.88 -12.04
CA GLN A 72 -5.04 -12.86 -12.12
C GLN A 72 -4.89 -11.96 -13.34
N ALA A 73 -3.68 -11.43 -13.58
CA ALA A 73 -3.40 -10.58 -14.73
C ALA A 73 -3.65 -11.28 -16.07
N ALA A 74 -3.34 -12.59 -16.16
CA ALA A 74 -3.54 -13.39 -17.36
C ALA A 74 -5.01 -13.54 -17.78
N VAL A 75 -5.96 -13.44 -16.84
CA VAL A 75 -7.39 -13.65 -17.11
C VAL A 75 -8.22 -12.37 -17.10
N LEU A 76 -7.70 -11.28 -16.54
CA LEU A 76 -8.43 -10.01 -16.43
C LEU A 76 -8.33 -9.20 -17.73
N PRO A 77 -9.44 -8.88 -18.41
CA PRO A 77 -9.42 -8.34 -19.78
C PRO A 77 -8.67 -7.01 -19.97
N THR A 78 -8.59 -6.20 -18.91
CA THR A 78 -8.01 -4.86 -18.94
C THR A 78 -6.89 -4.67 -17.92
N ALA A 79 -6.32 -5.76 -17.41
CA ALA A 79 -5.11 -5.76 -16.57
C ALA A 79 -3.84 -5.63 -17.43
N SER A 80 -3.80 -4.63 -18.32
CA SER A 80 -2.69 -4.38 -19.25
C SER A 80 -1.61 -3.45 -18.68
N ALA A 81 -1.83 -2.90 -17.48
CA ALA A 81 -0.79 -2.19 -16.74
C ALA A 81 0.24 -3.16 -16.14
N HIS A 82 1.35 -2.62 -15.62
CA HIS A 82 2.26 -3.42 -14.80
C HIS A 82 1.57 -3.89 -13.52
N ILE A 83 2.03 -4.99 -12.95
CA ILE A 83 1.65 -5.41 -11.60
C ILE A 83 2.59 -4.73 -10.59
N VAL A 84 2.07 -4.38 -9.42
CA VAL A 84 2.87 -3.91 -8.29
C VAL A 84 2.98 -5.07 -7.30
N ASN A 85 4.15 -5.70 -7.29
CA ASN A 85 4.55 -6.70 -6.32
C ASN A 85 5.80 -6.19 -5.56
N ILE A 86 6.18 -6.91 -4.50
CA ILE A 86 7.37 -6.63 -3.69
C ILE A 86 8.09 -7.95 -3.33
N ASP A 87 8.07 -8.94 -4.24
CA ASP A 87 8.68 -10.25 -4.00
C ASP A 87 10.21 -10.20 -3.95
N ASP A 88 10.79 -9.11 -4.43
CA ASP A 88 12.21 -8.81 -4.40
C ASP A 88 12.64 -7.92 -3.22
N GLN A 89 11.70 -7.43 -2.41
CA GLN A 89 12.01 -6.55 -1.28
C GLN A 89 12.78 -7.26 -0.14
N PHE A 90 12.70 -8.59 -0.08
CA PHE A 90 13.41 -9.40 0.91
C PHE A 90 14.42 -10.32 0.24
N GLU A 91 15.56 -10.53 0.92
CA GLU A 91 16.63 -11.44 0.47
C GLU A 91 16.16 -12.90 0.46
N SER A 92 15.31 -13.28 1.42
CA SER A 92 14.76 -14.63 1.55
C SER A 92 13.33 -14.73 1.04
N ASP A 93 13.02 -15.82 0.35
CA ASP A 93 11.68 -16.23 -0.08
C ASP A 93 11.45 -17.71 0.34
N ILE A 94 10.21 -18.19 0.20
CA ILE A 94 9.80 -19.58 0.45
C ILE A 94 9.51 -20.34 -0.85
N ALA A 95 9.83 -19.76 -2.00
CA ALA A 95 9.70 -20.39 -3.32
C ALA A 95 10.76 -19.82 -4.27
N GLU A 96 11.05 -20.53 -5.36
CA GLU A 96 11.96 -20.05 -6.40
C GLU A 96 11.38 -18.83 -7.10
N LYS A 97 12.12 -17.71 -7.11
CA LYS A 97 11.66 -16.43 -7.66
C LYS A 97 11.28 -16.55 -9.14
N ILE A 98 10.11 -16.00 -9.49
CA ILE A 98 9.69 -15.85 -10.88
C ILE A 98 10.49 -14.71 -11.51
N PRO A 99 11.26 -14.94 -12.59
CA PRO A 99 12.14 -13.93 -13.15
C PRO A 99 11.36 -12.80 -13.82
N VAL A 100 12.00 -11.63 -13.90
CA VAL A 100 11.60 -10.55 -14.80
C VAL A 100 12.53 -10.61 -16.01
N VAL A 101 11.98 -10.91 -17.18
CA VAL A 101 12.67 -11.04 -18.47
C VAL A 101 12.14 -9.94 -19.38
N GLU A 102 12.99 -8.98 -19.73
CA GLU A 102 12.63 -7.83 -20.60
C GLU A 102 11.37 -7.05 -20.13
N GLY A 103 11.19 -6.95 -18.80
CA GLY A 103 10.03 -6.28 -18.20
C GLY A 103 8.77 -7.13 -18.05
N PHE A 104 8.84 -8.44 -18.35
CA PHE A 104 7.73 -9.39 -18.23
C PHE A 104 8.09 -10.55 -17.31
N SER A 105 7.09 -11.13 -16.65
CA SER A 105 7.25 -12.38 -15.92
C SER A 105 6.37 -13.46 -16.55
N PRO A 106 6.87 -14.70 -16.71
CA PRO A 106 6.05 -15.80 -17.22
C PRO A 106 4.98 -16.17 -16.20
N VAL A 107 3.78 -16.50 -16.68
CA VAL A 107 2.73 -17.07 -15.83
C VAL A 107 3.08 -18.55 -15.60
N PRO A 108 3.19 -19.03 -14.34
CA PRO A 108 3.50 -20.44 -14.10
C PRO A 108 2.39 -21.37 -14.63
N GLU A 109 2.77 -22.48 -15.26
CA GLU A 109 1.82 -23.40 -15.93
C GLU A 109 1.49 -24.65 -15.10
N GLY A 110 2.21 -24.89 -14.00
CA GLY A 110 1.95 -26.04 -13.12
C GLY A 110 0.61 -25.96 -12.38
N PRO A 111 0.16 -27.05 -11.74
CA PRO A 111 -1.08 -27.05 -10.96
C PRO A 111 -1.10 -25.99 -9.85
N GLY A 112 -2.30 -25.50 -9.52
CA GLY A 112 -2.47 -24.48 -8.48
C GLY A 112 -1.84 -23.15 -8.89
N LEU A 113 -0.86 -22.67 -8.11
CA LEU A 113 -0.10 -21.47 -8.45
C LEU A 113 1.08 -21.76 -9.40
N GLY A 114 1.39 -23.03 -9.68
CA GLY A 114 2.51 -23.44 -10.53
C GLY A 114 3.90 -23.18 -9.93
N VAL A 115 3.97 -23.00 -8.61
CA VAL A 115 5.21 -22.79 -7.85
C VAL A 115 5.24 -23.76 -6.67
N GLU A 116 6.41 -24.33 -6.41
CA GLU A 116 6.65 -25.22 -5.28
C GLU A 116 7.09 -24.43 -4.05
N VAL A 117 6.64 -24.84 -2.87
CA VAL A 117 7.03 -24.24 -1.60
C VAL A 117 8.26 -24.96 -1.05
N ASP A 118 9.28 -24.20 -0.69
CA ASP A 118 10.39 -24.67 0.13
C ASP A 118 9.93 -24.79 1.58
N GLU A 119 9.61 -26.01 1.99
CA GLU A 119 9.10 -26.32 3.34
C GLU A 119 10.12 -26.01 4.45
N GLU A 120 11.43 -26.08 4.16
CA GLU A 120 12.47 -25.70 5.12
C GLU A 120 12.48 -24.18 5.29
N ALA A 121 12.50 -23.42 4.18
CA ALA A 121 12.43 -21.97 4.21
C ALA A 121 11.14 -21.46 4.86
N LEU A 122 10.00 -22.13 4.60
CA LEU A 122 8.72 -21.83 5.23
C LEU A 122 8.78 -22.07 6.75
N SER A 123 9.33 -23.20 7.19
CA SER A 123 9.52 -23.50 8.60
C SER A 123 10.41 -22.46 9.30
N LEU A 124 11.53 -22.08 8.67
CA LEU A 124 12.41 -21.02 9.16
C LEU A 124 11.69 -19.68 9.22
N ALA A 125 10.93 -19.30 8.18
CA ALA A 125 10.16 -18.07 8.15
C ALA A 125 9.09 -18.03 9.25
N ALA A 126 8.40 -19.15 9.50
CA ALA A 126 7.41 -19.28 10.57
C ALA A 126 8.04 -19.20 11.97
N ALA A 127 9.28 -19.65 12.12
CA ALA A 127 10.01 -19.60 13.39
C ALA A 127 10.73 -18.26 13.64
N ARG A 128 10.80 -17.36 12.65
CA ARG A 128 11.47 -16.06 12.82
C ARG A 128 10.78 -15.24 13.88
N ALA A 129 11.58 -14.69 14.80
CA ALA A 129 11.11 -13.67 15.71
C ALA A 129 10.65 -12.45 14.89
N HIS A 130 9.50 -11.89 15.26
CA HIS A 130 9.07 -10.61 14.71
C HIS A 130 10.15 -9.56 14.97
N LEU A 131 10.35 -8.67 13.99
CA LEU A 131 11.18 -7.50 14.20
C LEU A 131 10.65 -6.73 15.42
N PRO A 132 11.54 -6.19 16.27
CA PRO A 132 11.10 -5.40 17.41
C PRO A 132 10.23 -4.26 16.90
N ARG A 133 9.04 -4.14 17.49
CA ARG A 133 8.23 -2.95 17.28
C ARG A 133 8.90 -1.82 18.05
N TYR A 134 9.44 -0.85 17.34
CA TYR A 134 9.95 0.36 17.97
C TYR A 134 8.76 1.22 18.37
N ASP A 135 8.64 1.50 19.66
CA ASP A 135 7.76 2.56 20.14
C ASP A 135 8.43 3.90 19.78
N TYR A 136 7.68 4.74 19.08
CA TYR A 136 8.11 6.09 18.72
C TYR A 136 6.92 7.02 18.81
N ILE A 137 7.24 8.29 19.06
CA ILE A 137 6.31 9.40 18.89
C ILE A 137 6.44 9.86 17.44
N GLY A 138 5.34 9.77 16.70
CA GLY A 138 5.26 10.37 15.36
C GLY A 138 5.09 11.88 15.51
N VAL A 139 6.02 12.65 14.96
CA VAL A 139 5.97 14.12 14.95
C VAL A 139 5.77 14.61 13.54
N VAL A 140 4.69 15.36 13.31
CA VAL A 140 4.40 16.02 12.05
C VAL A 140 4.72 17.49 12.21
N HIS A 141 5.71 17.98 11.47
CA HIS A 141 6.03 19.40 11.38
C HIS A 141 5.21 20.02 10.25
N PHE A 142 4.39 21.00 10.58
CA PHE A 142 3.60 21.76 9.60
C PHE A 142 4.39 22.97 9.10
N ALA A 143 4.14 23.39 7.85
CA ALA A 143 4.78 24.56 7.25
C ALA A 143 4.60 25.85 8.06
N GLY A 144 3.52 25.96 8.84
CA GLY A 144 3.24 27.08 9.74
C GLY A 144 3.94 27.01 11.10
N GLY A 145 4.93 26.12 11.30
CA GLY A 145 5.72 25.99 12.54
C GLY A 145 5.08 25.14 13.65
N HIS A 146 3.83 24.74 13.50
CA HIS A 146 3.13 23.88 14.45
C HIS A 146 3.60 22.43 14.34
N LYS A 147 3.43 21.65 15.41
CA LYS A 147 3.74 20.21 15.46
C LYS A 147 2.54 19.39 15.90
N ALA A 148 2.26 18.29 15.20
CA ALA A 148 1.33 17.26 15.65
C ALA A 148 2.11 16.09 16.26
N TYR A 149 1.61 15.54 17.35
CA TYR A 149 2.20 14.40 18.05
C TYR A 149 1.21 13.23 18.09
N SER A 150 1.69 12.01 17.82
CA SER A 150 0.91 10.78 17.94
C SER A 150 1.77 9.62 18.45
N LEU A 151 1.14 8.62 19.10
CA LEU A 151 1.78 7.33 19.31
C LEU A 151 1.83 6.58 17.98
N GLY A 152 3.05 6.31 17.49
CA GLY A 152 3.25 5.74 16.16
C GLY A 152 2.84 6.69 15.03
N SER A 153 2.49 6.11 13.88
CA SER A 153 2.16 6.86 12.67
C SER A 153 0.90 7.72 12.84
N PRO A 154 0.94 9.02 12.49
CA PRO A 154 -0.18 9.93 12.60
C PRO A 154 -1.23 9.64 11.52
N ASN A 155 -2.50 9.83 11.86
CA ASN A 155 -3.55 9.92 10.85
C ASN A 155 -3.73 11.39 10.45
N ILE A 156 -2.96 11.83 9.43
CA ILE A 156 -2.91 13.23 8.98
C ILE A 156 -4.29 13.76 8.61
N ASN A 157 -5.07 12.97 7.86
CA ASN A 157 -6.41 13.35 7.44
C ASN A 157 -7.33 13.62 8.64
N ARG A 158 -7.27 12.76 9.67
CA ARG A 158 -8.06 12.94 10.89
C ARG A 158 -7.56 14.09 11.74
N LEU A 159 -6.25 14.30 11.82
CA LEU A 159 -5.64 15.38 12.61
C LEU A 159 -5.94 16.76 12.02
N THR A 160 -5.97 16.87 10.70
CA THR A 160 -6.07 18.17 10.00
C THR A 160 -7.45 18.41 9.38
N GLY A 161 -8.31 17.39 9.30
CA GLY A 161 -9.56 17.44 8.55
C GLY A 161 -9.37 17.64 7.05
N THR A 162 -8.15 17.50 6.54
CA THR A 162 -7.75 17.78 5.16
C THR A 162 -6.99 16.59 4.60
N GLU A 163 -7.23 16.25 3.34
CA GLU A 163 -6.45 15.21 2.65
C GLU A 163 -4.96 15.56 2.66
N GLU A 164 -4.13 14.61 3.10
CA GLU A 164 -2.68 14.77 3.22
C GLU A 164 -2.04 15.30 1.95
N GLY A 165 -2.45 14.79 0.78
CA GLY A 165 -1.94 15.24 -0.53
C GLY A 165 -2.23 16.70 -0.88
N ARG A 166 -3.11 17.39 -0.12
CA ARG A 166 -3.35 18.84 -0.25
C ARG A 166 -2.45 19.68 0.65
N LEU A 167 -1.76 19.07 1.61
CA LEU A 167 -0.94 19.77 2.59
C LEU A 167 0.48 19.88 2.05
N GLN A 168 0.97 21.11 1.93
CA GLN A 168 2.34 21.38 1.49
C GLN A 168 3.27 21.55 2.68
N GLY A 169 4.53 21.10 2.52
CA GLY A 169 5.58 21.32 3.50
C GLY A 169 5.41 20.51 4.79
N LEU A 170 4.69 19.39 4.75
CA LEU A 170 4.70 18.42 5.83
C LEU A 170 6.08 17.75 5.92
N ASN A 171 6.61 17.66 7.14
CA ASN A 171 7.79 16.85 7.42
C ASN A 171 7.46 15.89 8.58
N PHE A 172 7.85 14.63 8.43
CA PHE A 172 7.57 13.59 9.41
C PHE A 172 8.85 13.11 10.10
N GLU A 173 8.82 13.04 11.42
CA GLU A 173 9.90 12.60 12.27
C GLU A 173 9.46 11.40 13.13
N TYR A 174 10.34 10.39 13.18
CA TYR A 174 10.25 9.29 14.13
C TYR A 174 11.06 9.65 15.38
N TRP A 175 10.40 10.10 16.43
CA TRP A 175 11.07 10.44 17.68
C TRP A 175 11.04 9.26 18.63
N THR A 176 12.18 8.57 18.76
CA THR A 176 12.38 7.45 19.71
C THR A 176 12.84 7.99 21.06
N ASP A 177 12.65 7.20 22.13
CA ASP A 177 13.11 7.56 23.47
C ASP A 177 14.61 7.89 23.49
N ASP A 178 14.91 9.18 23.65
CA ASP A 178 16.25 9.74 23.72
C ASP A 178 16.68 10.05 25.17
N GLY A 179 15.87 9.64 26.14
CA GLY A 179 16.05 9.93 27.57
C GLY A 179 15.78 11.38 27.95
N SER A 180 15.28 12.22 27.05
CA SER A 180 14.99 13.62 27.35
C SER A 180 13.72 13.77 28.21
N ALA A 181 13.73 14.80 29.06
CA ALA A 181 12.53 15.18 29.82
C ALA A 181 11.37 15.57 28.90
N GLU A 182 11.69 16.06 27.70
CA GLU A 182 10.74 16.47 26.68
C GLU A 182 10.03 15.26 26.07
N TYR A 183 10.77 14.19 25.75
CA TYR A 183 10.18 12.92 25.32
C TYR A 183 9.23 12.36 26.37
N ALA A 184 9.65 12.31 27.64
CA ALA A 184 8.82 11.83 28.73
C ALA A 184 7.54 12.68 28.93
N ARG A 185 7.65 14.01 28.80
CA ARG A 185 6.51 14.95 28.87
C ARG A 185 5.48 14.64 27.79
N VAL A 186 5.92 14.58 26.53
CA VAL A 186 5.05 14.37 25.37
C VAL A 186 4.45 12.96 25.40
N LEU A 187 5.24 11.94 25.72
CA LEU A 187 4.76 10.57 25.84
C LEU A 187 3.64 10.45 26.87
N LYS A 188 3.84 11.03 28.07
CA LYS A 188 2.82 11.02 29.12
C LYS A 188 1.53 11.68 28.66
N ARG A 189 1.62 12.85 28.03
CA ARG A 189 0.44 13.56 27.51
C ARG A 189 -0.29 12.75 26.45
N LEU A 190 0.44 12.13 25.52
CA LEU A 190 -0.15 11.25 24.50
C LEU A 190 -0.88 10.06 25.11
N GLN A 191 -0.38 9.50 26.20
CA GLN A 191 -1.02 8.39 26.91
C GLN A 191 -2.30 8.82 27.65
N GLU A 192 -2.34 10.06 28.17
CA GLU A 192 -3.46 10.58 28.94
C GLU A 192 -4.57 11.20 28.06
N GLU A 193 -4.18 11.97 27.03
CA GLU A 193 -5.08 12.80 26.22
C GLU A 193 -5.25 12.30 24.77
N GLY A 194 -4.34 11.43 24.30
CA GLY A 194 -4.27 11.05 22.89
C GLY A 194 -3.51 12.07 22.03
N PRO A 195 -3.59 11.93 20.68
CA PRO A 195 -2.89 12.81 19.74
C PRO A 195 -3.27 14.28 19.88
N PHE A 196 -2.29 15.18 19.79
CA PHE A 196 -2.49 16.62 19.94
C PHE A 196 -1.61 17.46 19.00
N ILE A 197 -1.93 18.75 18.88
CA ILE A 197 -1.15 19.75 18.13
C ILE A 197 -0.63 20.81 19.11
N GLU A 198 0.63 21.21 18.99
CA GLU A 198 1.30 22.26 19.76
C GLU A 198 1.99 23.25 18.80
N GLY A 199 2.08 24.52 19.18
CA GLY A 199 2.68 25.60 18.38
C GLY A 199 3.36 26.63 19.27
#